data_AF-A0A535B2N8-F1
#
_entry.id   AF-A0A535B2N8-F1
#
_cell.length_a   1.000
_cell.length_b   1.000
_cell.length_c   1.000
_cell.angle_alpha   90.00
_cell.angle_beta   90.00
_cell.angle_gamma   90.00
#
_symmetry.space_group_name_H-M   'P 1'
#
loop_
_entity.id
_entity.type
_entity.pdbx_description
1 polymer ?
#
loop_
_entity_poly.entity_id
_entity_poly.type
_entity_poly.pdbx_seq_one_letter_code
_entity_poly.pdbx_strand_id
1 'polypeptide(L)'
;MPGWKLLAVPVVALVAALSYLLYGMFLETSSSEQAAVTIATPSSTLPNTASPPLSPSPPVTAPSAVPTPDDAVLVGAGDVSSCTQNNDDRTANLLDSIVAATPGELVVFTAGDNAYEDGTLEEYQQCYDPTWGRHKARTRPAAGNHEYATGNADGYFSYFGAAAGDPGAGYYSYDLGAWHIVVLNTSDHCRLIPCEPGSPQESWLREDLAAHRNFCTLAIWHDPLFSSGRVHGSSQYAQPFWDALYASGADVVVNAHEHNYERFAPQTPAGVIDQEHGIREFIVGTGGESHYRAGPFLPNSEIGDGNSFGVLKLTLHAASYSWEFIPAVGKFQDGGSADCHGQPPG
;
A
#
# COMPACT_ATOMS: atom_id res chain seq x y z
N MET A 1 40.10 -59.52 -14.02
CA MET A 1 40.33 -58.31 -14.82
C MET A 1 39.03 -57.51 -14.83
N PRO A 2 39.05 -56.22 -14.50
CA PRO A 2 37.86 -55.44 -14.16
C PRO A 2 37.10 -54.97 -15.40
N GLY A 3 35.78 -54.83 -15.26
CA GLY A 3 34.88 -54.41 -16.34
C GLY A 3 34.65 -52.90 -16.41
N TRP A 4 33.98 -52.48 -17.49
CA TRP A 4 33.34 -51.17 -17.57
C TRP A 4 31.91 -51.31 -18.09
N LYS A 5 30.95 -50.88 -17.27
CA LYS A 5 29.58 -50.56 -17.67
C LYS A 5 29.56 -49.07 -18.05
N LEU A 6 29.08 -48.74 -19.24
CA LEU A 6 28.74 -47.37 -19.62
C LEU A 6 27.41 -46.99 -18.95
N LEU A 7 27.44 -45.97 -18.10
CA LEU A 7 26.26 -45.26 -17.60
C LEU A 7 25.88 -44.19 -18.63
N ALA A 8 24.69 -44.30 -19.20
CA ALA A 8 24.07 -43.21 -19.95
C ALA A 8 23.43 -42.23 -18.95
N VAL A 9 23.90 -40.99 -18.95
CA VAL A 9 23.28 -39.88 -18.20
C VAL A 9 22.27 -39.19 -19.13
N PRO A 10 21.04 -38.89 -18.68
CA PRO A 10 20.06 -38.22 -19.53
C PRO A 10 20.41 -36.75 -19.73
N VAL A 11 20.44 -36.33 -21.00
CA VAL A 11 20.85 -35.00 -21.51
C VAL A 11 19.96 -33.84 -21.02
N VAL A 12 18.86 -34.12 -20.31
CA VAL A 12 17.89 -33.10 -19.87
C VAL A 12 18.41 -32.24 -18.70
N ALA A 13 19.32 -32.75 -17.87
CA ALA A 13 19.87 -31.99 -16.73
C ALA A 13 20.95 -30.96 -17.13
N LEU A 14 21.50 -31.04 -18.36
CA LEU A 14 22.55 -30.11 -18.80
C LEU A 14 22.01 -28.81 -19.42
N VAL A 15 20.75 -28.80 -19.86
CA VAL A 15 20.15 -27.63 -20.53
C VAL A 15 19.67 -26.60 -19.50
N ALA A 16 19.18 -27.03 -18.33
CA ALA A 16 18.73 -26.11 -17.27
C ALA A 16 19.87 -25.34 -16.58
N ALA A 17 21.06 -25.94 -16.49
CA ALA A 17 22.23 -25.27 -15.89
C ALA A 17 22.86 -24.21 -16.81
N LEU A 18 22.73 -24.35 -18.14
CA LEU A 18 23.23 -23.35 -19.09
C LEU A 18 22.34 -22.10 -19.19
N SER A 19 21.04 -22.22 -18.90
CA SER A 19 20.12 -21.08 -18.88
C SER A 19 20.39 -20.12 -17.72
N TYR A 20 20.85 -20.64 -16.58
CA TYR A 20 21.14 -19.85 -15.38
C TYR A 20 22.48 -19.08 -15.47
N LEU A 21 23.46 -19.61 -16.22
CA LEU A 21 24.77 -18.98 -16.41
C LEU A 21 24.76 -17.83 -17.42
N LEU A 22 23.80 -17.80 -18.36
CA LEU A 22 23.69 -16.72 -19.35
C LEU A 22 22.87 -15.52 -18.86
N TYR A 23 22.00 -15.70 -17.85
CA TYR A 23 21.26 -14.58 -17.24
C TYR A 23 22.14 -13.77 -16.27
N GLY A 24 23.09 -14.42 -15.59
CA GLY A 24 24.04 -13.76 -14.68
C GLY A 24 25.11 -12.90 -15.36
N MET A 25 25.40 -13.10 -16.66
CA MET A 25 26.40 -12.28 -17.37
C MET A 25 25.82 -11.01 -18.03
N PHE A 26 24.49 -10.84 -18.06
CA PHE A 26 23.86 -9.65 -18.68
C PHE A 26 23.61 -8.49 -17.71
N LEU A 27 23.80 -8.69 -16.40
CA LEU A 27 23.71 -7.62 -15.39
C LEU A 27 25.07 -7.01 -14.99
N GLU A 28 26.19 -7.55 -15.47
CA GLU A 28 27.53 -7.03 -15.16
C GLU A 28 28.19 -6.23 -16.29
N THR A 29 27.52 -6.02 -17.44
CA THR A 29 28.07 -5.23 -18.56
C THR A 29 27.16 -4.08 -18.97
N SER A 30 26.94 -3.12 -18.06
CA SER A 30 26.60 -1.75 -18.47
C SER A 30 27.24 -0.70 -17.54
N SER A 31 28.49 -0.92 -17.14
CA SER A 31 29.36 0.17 -16.71
C SER A 31 30.08 0.72 -17.94
N SER A 32 29.48 1.71 -18.62
CA SER A 32 30.17 2.43 -19.67
C SER A 32 31.30 3.27 -19.06
N GLU A 33 32.54 2.94 -19.40
CA GLU A 33 33.68 3.85 -19.31
C GLU A 33 33.35 5.13 -20.08
N GLN A 34 33.34 6.28 -19.39
CA GLN A 34 33.60 7.57 -20.01
C GLN A 34 35.00 8.01 -19.65
N ALA A 35 35.82 8.12 -20.69
CA ALA A 35 37.17 8.66 -20.64
C ALA A 35 37.17 10.07 -20.02
N ALA A 36 38.04 10.27 -19.04
CA ALA A 36 38.27 11.56 -18.43
C ALA A 36 38.93 12.52 -19.44
N VAL A 37 38.17 13.49 -19.93
CA VAL A 37 38.70 14.70 -20.58
C VAL A 37 38.80 15.78 -19.52
N THR A 38 40.03 16.11 -19.11
CA THR A 38 40.32 17.18 -18.17
C THR A 38 40.13 18.53 -18.85
N ILE A 39 38.94 19.13 -18.71
CA ILE A 39 38.70 20.54 -19.04
C ILE A 39 38.70 21.33 -17.74
N ALA A 40 39.75 22.13 -17.53
CA ALA A 40 39.79 23.09 -16.44
C ALA A 40 38.69 24.15 -16.65
N THR A 41 37.75 24.24 -15.72
CA THR A 41 36.76 25.32 -15.63
C THR A 41 36.93 26.09 -14.32
N PRO A 42 36.76 27.42 -14.34
CA PRO A 42 37.05 28.28 -13.19
C PRO A 42 35.99 28.10 -12.10
N SER A 43 36.48 28.12 -10.86
CA SER A 43 35.68 28.04 -9.65
C SER A 43 34.72 29.24 -9.55
N SER A 44 33.43 29.00 -9.83
CA SER A 44 32.34 29.92 -9.53
C SER A 44 31.68 29.43 -8.24
N THR A 45 31.95 30.13 -7.14
CA THR A 45 31.28 29.92 -5.86
C THR A 45 29.83 30.39 -5.96
N LEU A 46 28.91 29.46 -6.22
CA LEU A 46 27.49 29.70 -5.96
C LEU A 46 27.26 29.70 -4.44
N PRO A 47 26.51 30.67 -3.90
CA PRO A 47 26.17 30.68 -2.49
C PRO A 47 25.28 29.48 -2.17
N ASN A 48 25.68 28.76 -1.14
CA ASN A 48 24.98 27.64 -0.54
C ASN A 48 23.66 28.18 0.06
N THR A 49 22.57 28.20 -0.72
CA THR A 49 21.24 28.47 -0.15
C THR A 49 20.82 27.20 0.58
N ALA A 50 21.05 27.21 1.89
CA ALA A 50 20.51 26.21 2.80
C ALA A 50 19.01 26.06 2.53
N SER A 51 18.56 24.82 2.33
CA SER A 51 17.15 24.47 2.48
C SER A 51 16.68 24.99 3.84
N PRO A 52 15.50 25.64 3.92
CA PRO A 52 14.99 26.11 5.20
C PRO A 52 14.86 24.90 6.15
N PRO A 53 15.23 25.04 7.43
CA PRO A 53 14.98 24.01 8.41
C PRO A 53 13.46 23.78 8.50
N LEU A 54 13.05 22.51 8.55
CA LEU A 54 11.69 22.12 8.89
C LEU A 54 11.27 22.89 10.15
N SER A 55 10.13 23.56 10.07
CA SER A 55 9.53 24.15 11.27
C SER A 55 9.24 23.04 12.27
N PRO A 56 9.53 23.23 13.57
CA PRO A 56 9.15 22.25 14.58
C PRO A 56 7.62 22.07 14.52
N SER A 57 7.17 20.82 14.42
CA SER A 57 5.75 20.48 14.43
C SER A 57 5.08 21.13 15.65
N PRO A 58 3.93 21.80 15.46
CA PRO A 58 3.12 22.23 16.59
C PRO A 58 2.70 21.00 17.41
N PRO A 59 2.47 21.13 18.73
CA PRO A 59 1.90 20.05 19.51
C PRO A 59 0.54 19.68 18.90
N VAL A 60 0.37 18.42 18.52
CA VAL A 60 -0.90 17.86 18.05
C VAL A 60 -1.94 18.05 19.15
N THR A 61 -2.75 19.09 19.04
CA THR A 61 -3.94 19.29 19.87
C THR A 61 -5.02 19.95 19.01
N ALA A 62 -5.40 19.28 17.93
CA ALA A 62 -6.75 19.46 17.39
C ALA A 62 -7.71 18.66 18.30
N PRO A 63 -8.88 19.21 18.66
CA PRO A 63 -9.86 18.45 19.42
C PRO A 63 -10.40 17.34 18.50
N SER A 64 -9.84 16.14 18.63
CA SER A 64 -10.48 14.93 18.14
C SER A 64 -11.87 14.89 18.77
N ALA A 65 -12.91 14.84 17.95
CA ALA A 65 -14.25 14.61 18.46
C ALA A 65 -14.19 13.36 19.33
N VAL A 66 -14.66 13.46 20.58
CA VAL A 66 -14.63 12.33 21.51
C VAL A 66 -15.35 11.16 20.81
N PRO A 67 -14.70 10.00 20.64
CA PRO A 67 -15.30 8.89 19.93
C PRO A 67 -16.68 8.56 20.48
N THR A 68 -17.67 8.52 19.60
CA THR A 68 -19.03 8.12 19.95
C THR A 68 -19.18 6.61 19.80
N PRO A 69 -20.16 5.96 20.47
CA PRO A 69 -20.42 4.54 20.30
C PRO A 69 -20.74 4.11 18.86
N ASP A 70 -21.09 5.06 17.99
CA ASP A 70 -21.41 4.83 16.57
C ASP A 70 -20.18 5.01 15.66
N ASP A 71 -19.04 5.42 16.21
CA ASP A 71 -17.80 5.55 15.45
C ASP A 71 -17.18 4.17 15.25
N ALA A 72 -16.97 3.82 13.99
CA ALA A 72 -16.27 2.59 13.63
C ALA A 72 -14.76 2.81 13.55
N VAL A 73 -13.98 1.76 13.77
CA VAL A 73 -12.53 1.79 13.60
C VAL A 73 -12.11 0.94 12.41
N LEU A 74 -11.26 1.52 11.57
CA LEU A 74 -10.60 0.85 10.46
C LEU A 74 -9.10 0.87 10.73
N VAL A 75 -8.46 -0.29 10.85
CA VAL A 75 -7.03 -0.38 11.24
C VAL A 75 -6.28 -1.39 10.38
N GLY A 76 -5.07 -1.07 9.93
CA GLY A 76 -4.36 -1.94 8.99
C GLY A 76 -3.09 -1.34 8.41
N ALA A 77 -2.49 -2.12 7.51
CA ALA A 77 -1.29 -1.81 6.72
C ALA A 77 -1.26 -2.73 5.49
N GLY A 78 -0.40 -2.45 4.51
CA GLY A 78 0.00 -3.41 3.47
C GLY A 78 1.41 -3.94 3.71
N ASP A 79 1.89 -4.78 2.78
CA ASP A 79 3.26 -5.32 2.77
C ASP A 79 3.58 -6.08 4.07
N VAL A 80 2.80 -7.13 4.33
CA VAL A 80 2.61 -7.67 5.68
C VAL A 80 3.55 -8.82 6.03
N SER A 81 3.25 -10.04 5.57
CA SER A 81 3.84 -11.26 6.15
C SER A 81 4.86 -11.88 5.21
N SER A 82 6.03 -12.22 5.74
CA SER A 82 7.05 -13.00 5.03
C SER A 82 7.52 -14.14 5.91
N CYS A 83 7.63 -15.33 5.33
CA CYS A 83 8.05 -16.55 6.04
C CYS A 83 9.49 -16.52 6.56
N THR A 84 10.25 -15.48 6.23
CA THR A 84 11.69 -15.40 6.50
C THR A 84 12.04 -14.45 7.65
N GLN A 85 11.04 -13.80 8.25
CA GLN A 85 11.22 -12.85 9.34
C GLN A 85 10.02 -12.78 10.29
N ASN A 86 10.09 -11.89 11.28
CA ASN A 86 9.13 -11.81 12.40
C ASN A 86 8.69 -10.36 12.71
N ASN A 87 8.73 -9.46 11.74
CA ASN A 87 8.24 -8.08 11.97
C ASN A 87 6.70 -8.04 11.94
N ASP A 88 6.08 -8.90 11.15
CA ASP A 88 4.65 -9.20 11.10
C ASP A 88 4.10 -9.73 12.44
N ASP A 89 4.85 -10.56 13.17
CA ASP A 89 4.51 -10.94 14.55
C ASP A 89 4.28 -9.71 15.43
N ARG A 90 5.12 -8.68 15.27
CA ARG A 90 5.10 -7.48 16.12
C ARG A 90 3.92 -6.57 15.77
N THR A 91 3.65 -6.36 14.48
CA THR A 91 2.48 -5.59 14.04
C THR A 91 1.18 -6.33 14.34
N ALA A 92 1.16 -7.66 14.25
CA ALA A 92 0.01 -8.46 14.68
C ALA A 92 -0.24 -8.34 16.19
N ASN A 93 0.80 -8.35 17.03
CA ASN A 93 0.64 -8.18 18.49
C ASN A 93 0.13 -6.77 18.85
N LEU A 94 0.52 -5.77 18.06
CA LEU A 94 -0.06 -4.43 18.16
C LEU A 94 -1.54 -4.44 17.78
N LEU A 95 -1.92 -5.12 16.69
CA LEU A 95 -3.32 -5.28 16.30
C LEU A 95 -4.15 -5.97 17.39
N ASP A 96 -3.66 -7.03 18.03
CA ASP A 96 -4.34 -7.66 19.16
C ASP A 96 -4.68 -6.65 20.27
N SER A 97 -3.71 -5.78 20.59
CA SER A 97 -3.85 -4.75 21.62
C SER A 97 -4.87 -3.69 21.22
N ILE A 98 -4.87 -3.25 19.96
CA ILE A 98 -5.84 -2.29 19.43
C ILE A 98 -7.24 -2.90 19.41
N VAL A 99 -7.39 -4.13 18.92
CA VAL A 99 -8.67 -4.85 18.87
C VAL A 99 -9.25 -5.04 20.28
N ALA A 100 -8.42 -5.42 21.25
CA ALA A 100 -8.86 -5.58 22.64
C ALA A 100 -9.25 -4.25 23.31
N ALA A 101 -8.61 -3.14 22.93
CA ALA A 101 -8.86 -1.82 23.49
C ALA A 101 -10.00 -1.05 22.80
N THR A 102 -10.43 -1.47 21.61
CA THR A 102 -11.45 -0.75 20.83
C THR A 102 -12.85 -1.28 21.14
N PRO A 103 -13.72 -0.48 21.77
CA PRO A 103 -15.13 -0.81 21.86
C PRO A 103 -15.84 -0.59 20.51
N GLY A 104 -16.89 -1.37 20.23
CA GLY A 104 -17.72 -1.17 19.04
C GLY A 104 -17.23 -1.92 17.80
N GLU A 105 -17.56 -1.37 16.63
CA GLU A 105 -17.24 -1.98 15.34
C GLU A 105 -15.79 -1.67 14.95
N LEU A 106 -15.00 -2.72 14.70
CA LEU A 106 -13.63 -2.61 14.20
C LEU A 106 -13.41 -3.60 13.06
N VAL A 107 -12.93 -3.07 11.93
CA VAL A 107 -12.48 -3.80 10.75
C VAL A 107 -10.96 -3.70 10.65
N VAL A 108 -10.32 -4.83 10.35
CA VAL A 108 -8.91 -4.84 9.94
C VAL A 108 -8.88 -4.72 8.41
N PHE A 109 -8.06 -3.83 7.86
CA PHE A 109 -7.80 -3.82 6.42
C PHE A 109 -6.39 -4.30 6.13
N THR A 110 -6.19 -4.76 4.90
CA THR A 110 -4.86 -4.85 4.32
C THR A 110 -4.86 -4.15 2.98
N ALA A 111 -3.77 -3.45 2.65
CA ALA A 111 -3.62 -2.68 1.42
C ALA A 111 -2.82 -3.46 0.35
N GLY A 112 -3.01 -4.78 0.26
CA GLY A 112 -2.28 -5.65 -0.67
C GLY A 112 -0.96 -6.19 -0.11
N ASP A 113 -0.39 -7.14 -0.85
CA ASP A 113 0.82 -7.90 -0.52
C ASP A 113 0.78 -8.45 0.91
N ASN A 114 -0.17 -9.35 1.11
CA ASN A 114 -0.48 -9.88 2.42
C ASN A 114 0.51 -10.95 2.83
N ALA A 115 0.83 -11.86 1.91
CA ALA A 115 1.68 -13.02 2.15
C ALA A 115 2.72 -13.16 1.02
N TYR A 116 3.97 -12.89 1.36
CA TYR A 116 5.11 -12.99 0.45
C TYR A 116 5.63 -14.43 0.36
N GLU A 117 6.26 -14.82 -0.75
CA GLU A 117 6.58 -14.00 -1.93
C GLU A 117 5.49 -14.06 -3.00
N ASP A 118 4.82 -15.20 -3.16
CA ASP A 118 4.00 -15.44 -4.37
C ASP A 118 2.48 -15.48 -4.09
N GLY A 119 2.06 -15.09 -2.88
CA GLY A 119 0.66 -15.08 -2.46
C GLY A 119 -0.02 -16.44 -2.52
N THR A 120 0.76 -17.52 -2.41
CA THR A 120 0.26 -18.90 -2.46
C THR A 120 -0.55 -19.24 -1.22
N LEU A 121 -1.45 -20.22 -1.33
CA LEU A 121 -2.20 -20.71 -0.17
C LEU A 121 -1.26 -21.24 0.94
N GLU A 122 -0.10 -21.78 0.56
CA GLU A 122 0.91 -22.26 1.51
C GLU A 122 1.51 -21.10 2.32
N GLU A 123 1.90 -19.99 1.68
CA GLU A 123 2.41 -18.79 2.35
C GLU A 123 1.35 -18.16 3.26
N TYR A 124 0.10 -18.12 2.80
CA TYR A 124 -1.02 -17.72 3.65
C TYR A 124 -1.14 -18.60 4.90
N GLN A 125 -1.07 -19.92 4.77
CA GLN A 125 -1.22 -20.86 5.88
C GLN A 125 -0.02 -20.87 6.83
N GLN A 126 1.20 -20.68 6.31
CA GLN A 126 2.43 -20.83 7.09
C GLN A 126 2.90 -19.52 7.71
N CYS A 127 2.56 -18.37 7.13
CA CYS A 127 3.23 -17.10 7.42
C CYS A 127 2.22 -16.01 7.79
N TYR A 128 1.13 -15.84 7.01
CA TYR A 128 0.08 -14.89 7.36
C TYR A 128 -0.87 -15.40 8.46
N ASP A 129 -1.33 -16.66 8.37
CA ASP A 129 -2.32 -17.24 9.29
C ASP A 129 -1.86 -17.21 10.76
N PRO A 130 -0.61 -17.57 11.09
CA PRO A 130 -0.09 -17.49 12.46
C PRO A 130 0.02 -16.07 13.01
N THR A 131 0.18 -15.07 12.13
CA THR A 131 0.35 -13.66 12.52
C THR A 131 -0.97 -12.91 12.40
N TRP A 132 -1.20 -12.18 11.31
CA TRP A 132 -2.40 -11.36 11.07
C TRP A 132 -3.67 -12.18 10.87
N GLY A 133 -3.56 -13.44 10.44
CA GLY A 133 -4.71 -14.31 10.18
C GLY A 133 -5.58 -14.62 11.39
N ARG A 134 -5.08 -14.41 12.62
CA ARG A 134 -5.94 -14.43 13.82
C ARG A 134 -7.04 -13.37 13.81
N HIS A 135 -6.91 -12.33 12.98
CA HIS A 135 -7.95 -11.32 12.74
C HIS A 135 -8.76 -11.55 11.45
N LYS A 136 -8.51 -12.62 10.70
CA LYS A 136 -9.12 -12.90 9.39
C LYS A 136 -10.63 -12.70 9.32
N ALA A 137 -11.36 -13.09 10.37
CA ALA A 137 -12.82 -12.95 10.41
C ALA A 137 -13.32 -11.49 10.32
N ARG A 138 -12.48 -10.52 10.68
CA ARG A 138 -12.75 -9.08 10.58
C ARG A 138 -11.85 -8.38 9.56
N THR A 139 -11.09 -9.14 8.78
CA THR A 139 -10.25 -8.57 7.73
C THR A 139 -11.08 -8.28 6.49
N ARG A 140 -10.84 -7.12 5.89
CA ARG A 140 -11.29 -6.71 4.55
C ARG A 140 -10.04 -6.45 3.72
N PRO A 141 -9.55 -7.47 3.00
CA PRO A 141 -8.26 -7.39 2.33
C PRO A 141 -8.37 -6.75 0.95
N ALA A 142 -7.34 -6.02 0.56
CA ALA A 142 -7.01 -5.75 -0.84
C ALA A 142 -5.96 -6.74 -1.33
N ALA A 143 -5.87 -6.91 -2.65
CA ALA A 143 -4.80 -7.66 -3.30
C ALA A 143 -3.74 -6.69 -3.87
N GLY A 144 -2.48 -7.08 -3.80
CA GLY A 144 -1.33 -6.44 -4.43
C GLY A 144 -0.69 -7.34 -5.50
N ASN A 145 0.49 -6.96 -5.99
CA ASN A 145 1.14 -7.68 -7.08
C ASN A 145 1.65 -9.05 -6.66
N HIS A 146 2.04 -9.25 -5.39
CA HIS A 146 2.52 -10.55 -4.90
C HIS A 146 1.41 -11.59 -4.86
N GLU A 147 0.15 -11.19 -4.62
CA GLU A 147 -0.99 -12.11 -4.78
C GLU A 147 -1.10 -12.66 -6.20
N TYR A 148 -0.68 -11.90 -7.22
CA TYR A 148 -0.79 -12.25 -8.62
C TYR A 148 0.49 -12.83 -9.23
N ALA A 149 1.54 -13.12 -8.44
CA ALA A 149 2.78 -13.70 -8.93
C ALA A 149 2.58 -15.03 -9.68
N THR A 150 1.55 -15.79 -9.30
CA THR A 150 1.12 -17.04 -9.96
C THR A 150 0.09 -16.84 -11.08
N GLY A 151 -0.39 -15.61 -11.28
CA GLY A 151 -1.21 -15.16 -12.40
C GLY A 151 -2.70 -14.99 -12.13
N ASN A 152 -3.27 -15.60 -11.08
CA ASN A 152 -4.72 -15.57 -10.82
C ASN A 152 -5.12 -15.34 -9.35
N ALA A 153 -4.15 -15.17 -8.45
CA ALA A 153 -4.38 -14.96 -7.02
C ALA A 153 -5.23 -16.07 -6.35
N ASP A 154 -5.08 -17.33 -6.80
CA ASP A 154 -5.81 -18.47 -6.25
C ASP A 154 -5.60 -18.62 -4.73
N GLY A 155 -4.38 -18.35 -4.23
CA GLY A 155 -4.07 -18.40 -2.80
C GLY A 155 -4.85 -17.38 -1.99
N TYR A 156 -4.88 -16.13 -2.46
CA TYR A 156 -5.64 -15.02 -1.88
C TYR A 156 -7.14 -15.33 -1.80
N PHE A 157 -7.75 -15.68 -2.93
CA PHE A 157 -9.19 -15.98 -2.97
C PHE A 157 -9.54 -17.23 -2.15
N SER A 158 -8.70 -18.27 -2.19
CA SER A 158 -8.91 -19.49 -1.39
C SER A 158 -8.79 -19.22 0.11
N TYR A 159 -7.85 -18.37 0.51
CA TYR A 159 -7.63 -18.06 1.90
C TYR A 159 -8.73 -17.15 2.44
N PHE A 160 -8.96 -15.97 1.86
CA PHE A 160 -9.92 -15.00 2.40
C PHE A 160 -11.39 -15.29 2.05
N GLY A 161 -11.65 -16.10 1.02
CA GLY A 161 -13.00 -16.46 0.60
C GLY A 161 -13.83 -15.22 0.25
N ALA A 162 -15.08 -15.18 0.71
CA ALA A 162 -16.00 -14.08 0.41
C ALA A 162 -15.53 -12.69 0.88
N ALA A 163 -14.58 -12.61 1.81
CA ALA A 163 -14.03 -11.32 2.23
C ALA A 163 -13.19 -10.65 1.13
N ALA A 164 -12.67 -11.41 0.16
CA ALA A 164 -11.87 -10.92 -0.95
C ALA A 164 -12.69 -10.45 -2.17
N GLY A 165 -14.02 -10.33 -2.03
CA GLY A 165 -14.92 -10.04 -3.15
C GLY A 165 -15.09 -11.23 -4.11
N ASP A 166 -15.59 -10.96 -5.30
CA ASP A 166 -15.83 -12.00 -6.31
C ASP A 166 -14.49 -12.58 -6.81
N PRO A 167 -14.33 -13.93 -6.81
CA PRO A 167 -13.12 -14.56 -7.33
C PRO A 167 -12.84 -14.16 -8.78
N GLY A 168 -11.62 -13.70 -9.05
CA GLY A 168 -11.18 -13.19 -10.36
C GLY A 168 -11.40 -11.69 -10.58
N ALA A 169 -12.16 -11.02 -9.70
CA ALA A 169 -12.29 -9.56 -9.68
C ALA A 169 -11.49 -8.94 -8.52
N GLY A 170 -11.76 -9.37 -7.28
CA GLY A 170 -11.00 -8.91 -6.10
C GLY A 170 -11.22 -7.46 -5.68
N TYR A 171 -12.19 -6.76 -6.27
CA TYR A 171 -12.67 -5.44 -5.84
C TYR A 171 -14.11 -5.53 -5.33
N TYR A 172 -14.45 -4.73 -4.33
CA TYR A 172 -15.74 -4.74 -3.64
C TYR A 172 -15.90 -3.49 -2.78
N SER A 173 -17.09 -3.26 -2.24
CA SER A 173 -17.37 -2.16 -1.32
C SER A 173 -18.21 -2.62 -0.13
N TYR A 174 -18.20 -1.84 0.94
CA TYR A 174 -19.01 -2.06 2.13
C TYR A 174 -19.17 -0.77 2.93
N ASP A 175 -20.24 -0.68 3.72
CA ASP A 175 -20.42 0.40 4.66
C ASP A 175 -19.82 0.03 6.03
N LEU A 176 -19.19 1.01 6.68
CA LEU A 176 -18.60 0.89 8.01
C LEU A 176 -18.96 2.14 8.83
N GLY A 177 -19.85 1.97 9.82
CA GLY A 177 -20.48 3.12 10.46
C GLY A 177 -21.23 3.98 9.42
N ALA A 178 -20.89 5.27 9.34
CA ALA A 178 -21.46 6.20 8.36
C ALA A 178 -20.69 6.25 7.02
N TRP A 179 -19.56 5.56 6.92
CA TRP A 179 -18.64 5.64 5.79
C TRP A 179 -18.95 4.61 4.74
N HIS A 180 -18.75 4.98 3.49
CA HIS A 180 -18.65 4.03 2.40
C HIS A 180 -17.17 3.69 2.16
N ILE A 181 -16.83 2.41 2.20
CA ILE A 181 -15.46 1.92 2.00
C ILE A 181 -15.40 1.13 0.71
N VAL A 182 -14.47 1.51 -0.17
CA VAL A 182 -14.22 0.85 -1.45
C VAL A 182 -12.87 0.15 -1.40
N VAL A 183 -12.82 -1.10 -1.84
CA VAL A 183 -11.58 -1.86 -2.01
C VAL A 183 -11.37 -2.13 -3.49
N LEU A 184 -10.28 -1.62 -4.04
CA LEU A 184 -9.90 -1.77 -5.44
C LEU A 184 -8.71 -2.71 -5.58
N ASN A 185 -8.56 -3.25 -6.78
CA ASN A 185 -7.58 -4.27 -7.11
C ASN A 185 -6.71 -3.81 -8.28
N THR A 186 -5.48 -3.42 -7.94
CA THR A 186 -4.47 -3.10 -8.94
C THR A 186 -3.73 -4.34 -9.45
N SER A 187 -3.97 -5.53 -8.90
CA SER A 187 -3.41 -6.80 -9.38
C SER A 187 -1.89 -6.73 -9.63
N ASP A 188 -1.42 -7.21 -10.77
CA ASP A 188 -0.06 -6.97 -11.27
C ASP A 188 -0.02 -5.65 -12.07
N HIS A 189 -0.03 -4.51 -11.36
CA HIS A 189 0.07 -3.16 -11.95
C HIS A 189 -0.96 -2.87 -13.06
N CYS A 190 -2.20 -3.28 -12.81
CA CYS A 190 -3.37 -3.22 -13.69
C CYS A 190 -3.22 -4.02 -15.00
N ARG A 191 -2.24 -4.92 -15.10
CA ARG A 191 -2.01 -5.74 -16.30
C ARG A 191 -2.98 -6.90 -16.41
N LEU A 192 -3.37 -7.49 -15.29
CA LEU A 192 -4.25 -8.66 -15.24
C LEU A 192 -5.71 -8.25 -15.00
N ILE A 193 -5.93 -7.30 -14.10
CA ILE A 193 -7.22 -6.65 -13.89
C ILE A 193 -7.10 -5.19 -14.30
N PRO A 194 -7.69 -4.80 -15.45
CA PRO A 194 -7.47 -3.46 -15.99
C PRO A 194 -8.10 -2.35 -15.14
N CYS A 195 -7.46 -1.19 -15.12
CA CYS A 195 -7.85 0.00 -14.35
C CYS A 195 -8.14 1.21 -15.24
N GLU A 196 -7.93 1.12 -16.55
CA GLU A 196 -8.15 2.22 -17.49
C GLU A 196 -9.60 2.70 -17.51
N PRO A 197 -9.87 3.94 -17.99
CA PRO A 197 -11.23 4.44 -18.11
C PRO A 197 -12.10 3.50 -18.95
N GLY A 198 -13.26 3.13 -18.43
CA GLY A 198 -14.18 2.19 -19.07
C GLY A 198 -13.80 0.71 -18.93
N SER A 199 -12.74 0.37 -18.17
CA SER A 199 -12.51 -1.00 -17.73
C SER A 199 -13.68 -1.49 -16.85
N PRO A 200 -13.89 -2.81 -16.70
CA PRO A 200 -14.96 -3.33 -15.85
C PRO A 200 -14.89 -2.81 -14.41
N GLN A 201 -13.69 -2.74 -13.84
CA GLN A 201 -13.47 -2.25 -12.48
C GLN A 201 -13.70 -0.75 -12.35
N GLU A 202 -13.18 0.06 -13.28
CA GLU A 202 -13.37 1.53 -13.23
C GLU A 202 -14.84 1.93 -13.49
N SER A 203 -15.53 1.21 -14.37
CA SER A 203 -16.97 1.39 -14.59
C SER A 203 -17.77 1.01 -13.35
N TRP A 204 -17.44 -0.14 -12.73
CA TRP A 204 -18.06 -0.58 -11.48
C TRP A 204 -17.85 0.45 -10.36
N LEU A 205 -16.64 0.99 -10.20
CA LEU A 205 -16.33 2.02 -9.21
C LEU A 205 -17.25 3.24 -9.35
N ARG A 206 -17.44 3.74 -10.58
CA ARG A 206 -18.34 4.87 -10.82
C ARG A 206 -19.80 4.55 -10.49
N GLU A 207 -20.25 3.34 -10.82
CA GLU A 207 -21.61 2.89 -10.52
C GLU A 207 -21.82 2.73 -9.00
N ASP A 208 -20.85 2.15 -8.31
CA ASP A 208 -20.82 1.96 -6.87
C ASP A 208 -20.87 3.30 -6.12
N LEU A 209 -20.00 4.25 -6.48
CA LEU A 209 -20.01 5.61 -5.91
C LEU A 209 -21.29 6.39 -6.23
N ALA A 210 -21.94 6.12 -7.37
CA ALA A 210 -23.22 6.74 -7.69
C ALA A 210 -24.37 6.16 -6.86
N ALA A 211 -24.29 4.88 -6.49
CA ALA A 211 -25.29 4.17 -5.69
C ALA A 211 -25.16 4.45 -4.17
N HIS A 212 -23.97 4.75 -3.68
CA HIS A 212 -23.69 5.02 -2.27
C HIS A 212 -23.47 6.50 -2.02
N ARG A 213 -24.42 7.15 -1.35
CA ARG A 213 -24.45 8.61 -1.12
C ARG A 213 -24.05 9.01 0.29
N ASN A 214 -23.22 8.18 0.92
CA ASN A 214 -22.62 8.47 2.22
C ASN A 214 -21.85 9.79 2.12
N PHE A 215 -21.84 10.55 3.22
CA PHE A 215 -21.15 11.83 3.22
C PHE A 215 -19.62 11.66 3.22
N CYS A 216 -19.14 10.56 3.79
CA CYS A 216 -17.71 10.24 3.83
C CYS A 216 -17.42 8.97 3.03
N THR A 217 -16.38 8.99 2.20
CA THR A 217 -15.92 7.86 1.40
C THR A 217 -14.40 7.67 1.51
N LEU A 218 -14.00 6.41 1.70
CA LEU A 218 -12.59 6.00 1.74
C LEU A 218 -12.36 4.86 0.74
N ALA A 219 -11.21 4.87 0.07
CA ALA A 219 -10.80 3.79 -0.81
C ALA A 219 -9.45 3.17 -0.41
N ILE A 220 -9.30 1.86 -0.60
CA ILE A 220 -8.11 1.07 -0.27
C ILE A 220 -7.70 0.25 -1.49
N TRP A 221 -6.43 0.30 -1.88
CA TRP A 221 -5.83 -0.62 -2.84
C TRP A 221 -4.31 -0.64 -2.68
N HIS A 222 -3.59 -1.36 -3.55
CA HIS A 222 -2.17 -1.55 -3.38
C HIS A 222 -1.30 -0.41 -3.93
N ASP A 223 -1.23 -0.23 -5.25
CA ASP A 223 -0.29 0.68 -5.91
C ASP A 223 -0.70 2.18 -5.80
N PRO A 224 0.11 3.05 -5.16
CA PRO A 224 -0.26 4.45 -4.92
C PRO A 224 -0.15 5.31 -6.19
N LEU A 225 -1.04 6.29 -6.36
CA LEU A 225 -0.85 7.29 -7.43
C LEU A 225 0.28 8.24 -7.07
N PHE A 226 0.40 8.64 -5.80
CA PHE A 226 1.48 9.50 -5.32
C PHE A 226 2.33 8.78 -4.28
N SER A 227 3.64 8.71 -4.54
CA SER A 227 4.61 8.20 -3.58
C SER A 227 5.95 8.88 -3.77
N SER A 228 6.58 9.29 -2.66
CA SER A 228 7.95 9.79 -2.66
C SER A 228 8.99 8.67 -2.61
N GLY A 229 8.51 7.43 -2.53
CA GLY A 229 9.29 6.21 -2.69
C GLY A 229 10.12 6.18 -3.96
N ARG A 230 11.22 5.43 -3.92
CA ARG A 230 12.14 5.28 -5.06
C ARG A 230 12.36 3.85 -5.48
N VAL A 231 11.87 2.88 -4.71
CA VAL A 231 11.92 1.48 -5.10
C VAL A 231 10.77 1.19 -6.04
N HIS A 232 9.55 1.62 -5.67
CA HIS A 232 8.35 1.46 -6.48
C HIS A 232 7.80 2.81 -6.96
N GLY A 233 7.62 3.77 -6.04
CA GLY A 233 7.15 5.12 -6.35
C GLY A 233 5.71 5.20 -6.88
N SER A 234 5.42 6.26 -7.64
CA SER A 234 4.09 6.58 -8.17
C SER A 234 3.63 5.72 -9.35
N SER A 235 2.35 5.33 -9.33
CA SER A 235 1.70 4.48 -10.35
C SER A 235 0.64 5.23 -11.16
N GLN A 236 1.04 5.77 -12.32
CA GLN A 236 0.16 6.60 -13.17
C GLN A 236 -1.07 5.85 -13.72
N TYR A 237 -1.02 4.53 -13.82
CA TYR A 237 -2.17 3.72 -14.26
C TYR A 237 -3.32 3.70 -13.24
N ALA A 238 -3.10 4.12 -11.98
CA ALA A 238 -4.15 4.26 -10.96
C ALA A 238 -4.92 5.59 -11.05
N GLN A 239 -4.51 6.52 -11.93
CA GLN A 239 -5.16 7.82 -12.09
C GLN A 239 -6.67 7.75 -12.38
N PRO A 240 -7.19 6.81 -13.19
CA PRO A 240 -8.64 6.70 -13.42
C PRO A 240 -9.46 6.43 -12.15
N PHE A 241 -8.90 5.71 -11.17
CA PHE A 241 -9.56 5.53 -9.87
C PHE A 241 -9.63 6.84 -9.10
N TRP A 242 -8.53 7.60 -9.06
CA TRP A 242 -8.50 8.94 -8.47
C TRP A 242 -9.49 9.89 -9.14
N ASP A 243 -9.59 9.86 -10.48
CA ASP A 243 -10.56 10.69 -11.22
C ASP A 243 -12.02 10.35 -10.83
N ALA A 244 -12.35 9.07 -10.66
CA ALA A 244 -13.68 8.64 -10.24
C ALA A 244 -13.99 9.00 -8.78
N LEU A 245 -13.03 8.78 -7.88
CA LEU A 245 -13.13 9.08 -6.45
C LEU A 245 -13.26 10.59 -6.21
N TYR A 246 -12.40 11.39 -6.84
CA TYR A 246 -12.39 12.85 -6.67
C TYR A 246 -13.69 13.47 -7.20
N ALA A 247 -14.15 13.05 -8.38
CA ALA A 247 -15.42 13.52 -8.94
C ALA A 247 -16.62 13.15 -8.05
N SER A 248 -16.51 12.09 -7.25
CA SER A 248 -17.55 11.63 -6.33
C SER A 248 -17.43 12.24 -4.93
N GLY A 249 -16.35 12.98 -4.65
CA GLY A 249 -16.10 13.63 -3.36
C GLY A 249 -15.53 12.69 -2.29
N ALA A 250 -14.71 11.71 -2.68
CA ALA A 250 -14.03 10.86 -1.70
C ALA A 250 -13.00 11.63 -0.87
N ASP A 251 -12.78 11.19 0.37
CA ASP A 251 -11.99 11.95 1.37
C ASP A 251 -10.60 11.35 1.59
N VAL A 252 -10.50 10.02 1.54
CA VAL A 252 -9.30 9.28 1.94
C VAL A 252 -8.97 8.16 0.97
N VAL A 253 -7.68 8.03 0.66
CA VAL A 253 -7.10 6.90 -0.04
C VAL A 253 -6.02 6.28 0.84
N VAL A 254 -6.02 4.95 0.93
CA VAL A 254 -4.99 4.18 1.63
C VAL A 254 -4.33 3.20 0.66
N ASN A 255 -3.01 3.31 0.56
CA ASN A 255 -2.17 2.49 -0.30
C ASN A 255 -1.00 1.86 0.45
N ALA A 256 -0.26 1.00 -0.24
CA ALA A 256 0.96 0.35 0.24
C ALA A 256 1.99 0.29 -0.90
N HIS A 257 2.56 -0.89 -1.20
CA HIS A 257 3.50 -1.18 -2.28
C HIS A 257 4.88 -0.56 -2.09
N GLU A 258 4.96 0.74 -1.79
CA GLU A 258 6.19 1.29 -1.24
C GLU A 258 6.24 0.97 0.25
N HIS A 259 7.29 0.27 0.68
CA HIS A 259 7.45 -0.19 2.05
C HIS A 259 7.88 0.93 3.01
N ASN A 260 7.02 1.93 3.16
CA ASN A 260 7.21 3.08 4.03
C ASN A 260 5.87 3.59 4.58
N TYR A 261 5.96 4.58 5.47
CA TYR A 261 4.83 5.45 5.79
C TYR A 261 4.99 6.78 5.06
N GLU A 262 3.90 7.26 4.46
CA GLU A 262 3.83 8.62 3.90
C GLU A 262 2.41 9.14 3.97
N ARG A 263 2.24 10.42 4.31
CA ARG A 263 0.94 11.09 4.29
C ARG A 263 1.02 12.35 3.45
N PHE A 264 0.07 12.48 2.53
CA PHE A 264 -0.06 13.64 1.65
C PHE A 264 -1.09 14.64 2.17
N ALA A 265 -0.93 15.90 1.76
CA ALA A 265 -1.98 16.90 1.87
C ALA A 265 -3.17 16.53 0.96
N PRO A 266 -4.41 16.94 1.30
CA PRO A 266 -5.56 16.86 0.39
C PRO A 266 -5.22 17.41 -1.00
N GLN A 267 -5.41 16.59 -2.03
CA GLN A 267 -5.00 16.92 -3.39
C GLN A 267 -5.94 16.36 -4.46
N THR A 268 -5.89 17.00 -5.63
CA THR A 268 -6.57 16.57 -6.85
C THR A 268 -5.85 15.38 -7.51
N PRO A 269 -6.46 14.68 -8.48
CA PRO A 269 -5.79 13.64 -9.27
C PRO A 269 -4.54 14.10 -10.03
N ALA A 270 -4.33 15.41 -10.19
CA ALA A 270 -3.13 15.99 -10.78
C ALA A 270 -2.02 16.29 -9.76
N GLY A 271 -2.21 15.96 -8.48
CA GLY A 271 -1.25 16.27 -7.40
C GLY A 271 -1.19 17.78 -7.10
N VAL A 272 -2.29 18.50 -7.30
CA VAL A 272 -2.43 19.90 -6.88
C VAL A 272 -3.17 19.92 -5.54
N ILE A 273 -2.64 20.65 -4.55
CA ILE A 273 -3.29 20.81 -3.24
C ILE A 273 -4.69 21.39 -3.42
N ASP A 274 -5.68 20.72 -2.83
CA ASP A 274 -7.05 21.18 -2.72
C ASP A 274 -7.56 20.88 -1.32
N GLN A 275 -7.67 21.92 -0.49
CA GLN A 275 -8.10 21.79 0.91
C GLN A 275 -9.63 21.69 1.05
N GLU A 276 -10.39 21.99 0.00
CA GLU A 276 -11.85 22.01 0.04
C GLU A 276 -12.44 20.69 -0.47
N HIS A 277 -11.81 20.07 -1.47
CA HIS A 277 -12.32 18.87 -2.15
C HIS A 277 -11.26 17.80 -2.46
N GLY A 278 -10.02 17.99 -2.01
CA GLY A 278 -8.92 17.06 -2.27
C GLY A 278 -8.95 15.80 -1.43
N ILE A 279 -8.51 14.70 -2.03
CA ILE A 279 -8.37 13.42 -1.34
C ILE A 279 -7.07 13.43 -0.54
N ARG A 280 -7.12 13.00 0.72
CA ARG A 280 -5.92 12.71 1.52
C ARG A 280 -5.44 11.29 1.26
N GLU A 281 -4.17 11.13 0.90
CA GLU A 281 -3.54 9.82 0.70
C GLU A 281 -2.62 9.43 1.85
N PHE A 282 -2.66 8.15 2.20
CA PHE A 282 -1.74 7.50 3.11
C PHE A 282 -1.08 6.30 2.42
N ILE A 283 0.24 6.27 2.41
CA ILE A 283 1.01 5.04 2.13
C ILE A 283 1.32 4.39 3.48
N VAL A 284 0.95 3.12 3.60
CA VAL A 284 1.04 2.34 4.83
C VAL A 284 1.65 0.97 4.52
N GLY A 285 2.74 0.96 3.74
CA GLY A 285 3.56 -0.23 3.47
C GLY A 285 4.47 -0.59 4.64
N THR A 286 3.85 -0.78 5.80
CA THR A 286 4.53 -0.85 7.11
C THR A 286 4.16 -2.12 7.87
N GLY A 287 3.51 -3.06 7.20
CA GLY A 287 2.87 -4.22 7.79
C GLY A 287 3.86 -5.23 8.35
N GLY A 288 5.02 -5.40 7.72
CA GLY A 288 6.05 -6.26 8.27
C GLY A 288 6.99 -6.93 7.28
N GLU A 289 6.87 -6.75 5.96
CA GLU A 289 7.78 -7.44 5.02
C GLU A 289 9.18 -6.82 5.02
N SER A 290 9.32 -5.54 4.73
CA SER A 290 10.60 -4.84 4.82
C SER A 290 10.37 -3.33 4.90
N HIS A 291 11.43 -2.53 4.76
CA HIS A 291 11.29 -1.08 4.61
C HIS A 291 12.21 -0.52 3.55
N TYR A 292 11.72 0.52 2.91
CA TYR A 292 12.48 1.40 2.04
C TYR A 292 12.72 2.76 2.68
N ARG A 293 13.75 3.43 2.17
CA ARG A 293 14.08 4.79 2.62
C ARG A 293 12.97 5.75 2.21
N ALA A 294 12.49 6.55 3.16
CA ALA A 294 11.61 7.66 2.84
C ALA A 294 12.33 8.77 2.03
N GLY A 295 11.67 9.20 0.96
CA GLY A 295 12.00 10.42 0.22
C GLY A 295 13.23 10.37 -0.70
N PRO A 296 13.61 11.52 -1.29
CA PRO A 296 13.12 12.87 -1.03
C PRO A 296 11.62 13.02 -1.33
N PHE A 297 10.96 13.79 -0.48
CA PHE A 297 9.52 13.96 -0.51
C PHE A 297 9.04 14.80 -1.71
N LEU A 298 7.92 14.38 -2.29
CA LEU A 298 7.13 15.14 -3.26
C LEU A 298 6.60 16.43 -2.60
N PRO A 299 6.28 17.48 -3.39
CA PRO A 299 5.84 18.77 -2.82
C PRO A 299 4.65 18.71 -1.86
N ASN A 300 3.74 17.75 -2.05
CA ASN A 300 2.52 17.61 -1.24
C ASN A 300 2.64 16.57 -0.12
N SER A 301 3.79 15.90 0.02
CA SER A 301 4.04 15.03 1.16
C SER A 301 4.19 15.87 2.42
N GLU A 302 3.32 15.66 3.38
CA GLU A 302 3.33 16.39 4.66
C GLU A 302 4.29 15.75 5.64
N ILE A 303 4.37 14.41 5.66
CA ILE A 303 5.23 13.66 6.57
C ILE A 303 5.46 12.23 6.04
N GLY A 304 6.59 11.61 6.40
CA GLY A 304 6.84 10.20 6.10
C GLY A 304 7.97 9.61 6.94
N ASP A 305 8.03 8.28 7.00
CA ASP A 305 9.08 7.50 7.66
C ASP A 305 9.34 6.20 6.89
N GLY A 306 10.60 5.74 6.92
CA GLY A 306 11.04 4.51 6.26
C GLY A 306 11.73 3.54 7.20
N ASN A 307 11.44 3.64 8.51
CA ASN A 307 12.16 2.88 9.54
C ASN A 307 11.24 2.19 10.56
N SER A 308 9.96 2.55 10.62
CA SER A 308 9.02 2.08 11.64
C SER A 308 7.93 1.19 11.04
N PHE A 309 7.80 -0.03 11.58
CA PHE A 309 6.71 -0.94 11.24
C PHE A 309 5.54 -0.62 12.15
N GLY A 310 4.32 -0.65 11.64
CA GLY A 310 3.16 -0.20 12.38
C GLY A 310 1.87 -0.39 11.61
N VAL A 311 0.82 0.23 12.11
CA VAL A 311 -0.50 0.24 11.47
C VAL A 311 -1.05 1.65 11.45
N LEU A 312 -1.79 1.97 10.39
CA LEU A 312 -2.68 3.12 10.37
C LEU A 312 -3.99 2.72 11.03
N LYS A 313 -4.42 3.50 12.03
CA LYS A 313 -5.73 3.42 12.65
C LYS A 313 -6.52 4.65 12.28
N LEU A 314 -7.72 4.45 11.73
CA LEU A 314 -8.70 5.48 11.43
C LEU A 314 -9.91 5.29 12.34
N THR A 315 -10.31 6.35 13.04
CA THR A 315 -11.62 6.41 13.70
C THR A 315 -12.55 7.19 12.81
N LEU A 316 -13.63 6.55 12.39
CA LEU A 316 -14.54 7.02 11.36
C LEU A 316 -15.79 7.62 12.02
N HIS A 317 -15.87 8.96 12.04
CA HIS A 317 -17.02 9.70 12.56
C HIS A 317 -18.03 9.97 11.45
N ALA A 318 -19.25 10.40 11.78
CA ALA A 318 -20.32 10.60 10.79
C ALA A 318 -20.01 11.62 9.67
N ALA A 319 -19.12 12.60 9.92
CA ALA A 319 -18.76 13.65 8.97
C ALA A 319 -17.28 14.06 9.04
N SER A 320 -16.45 13.24 9.67
CA SER A 320 -15.03 13.49 9.86
C SER A 320 -14.29 12.19 10.18
N TYR A 321 -12.96 12.24 10.18
CA TYR A 321 -12.13 11.13 10.63
C TYR A 321 -10.96 11.64 11.46
N SER A 322 -10.46 10.76 12.33
CA SER A 322 -9.17 10.93 12.97
C SER A 322 -8.25 9.77 12.62
N TRP A 323 -6.96 10.04 12.49
CA TRP A 323 -5.95 9.05 12.17
C TRP A 323 -4.83 9.02 13.20
N GLU A 324 -4.25 7.83 13.37
CA GLU A 324 -3.07 7.57 14.16
C GLU A 324 -2.20 6.54 13.41
N PHE A 325 -0.94 6.87 13.14
CA PHE A 325 0.06 5.84 12.84
C PHE A 325 0.67 5.35 14.15
N ILE A 326 0.50 4.06 14.43
CA ILE A 326 0.92 3.44 15.69
C ILE A 326 2.08 2.48 15.40
N PRO A 327 3.30 2.76 15.88
CA PRO A 327 4.45 1.91 15.62
C PRO A 327 4.43 0.66 16.50
N ALA A 328 4.64 -0.51 15.89
CA ALA A 328 5.02 -1.75 16.59
C ALA A 328 6.54 -1.85 16.76
N VAL A 329 7.29 -1.29 15.80
CA VAL A 329 8.76 -1.18 15.80
C VAL A 329 9.14 0.21 15.36
N GLY A 330 10.20 0.77 15.93
CA GLY A 330 10.60 2.14 15.65
C GLY A 330 9.97 3.13 16.62
N LYS A 331 10.00 4.41 16.27
CA LYS A 331 9.52 5.50 17.14
C LYS A 331 8.66 6.52 16.40
N PHE A 332 8.52 6.38 15.09
CA PHE A 332 7.72 7.32 14.32
C PHE A 332 6.26 7.18 14.70
N GLN A 333 5.60 8.31 14.88
CA GLN A 333 4.19 8.44 15.17
C GLN A 333 3.68 9.61 14.36
N ASP A 334 2.44 9.50 13.90
CA ASP A 334 1.72 10.56 13.23
C ASP A 334 0.26 10.50 13.64
N GLY A 335 -0.43 11.64 13.59
CA GLY A 335 -1.84 11.67 13.91
C GLY A 335 -2.47 13.02 13.67
N GLY A 336 -3.79 13.00 13.50
CA GLY A 336 -4.57 14.20 13.22
C GLY A 336 -6.04 13.87 13.00
N SER A 337 -6.78 14.86 12.50
CA SER A 337 -8.17 14.74 12.13
C SER A 337 -8.51 15.68 10.98
N ALA A 338 -9.51 15.33 10.20
CA ALA A 338 -10.06 16.18 9.15
C ALA A 338 -11.56 15.92 8.99
N ASP A 339 -12.28 16.93 8.52
CA ASP A 339 -13.69 16.80 8.15
C ASP A 339 -13.81 16.16 6.76
N CYS A 340 -14.89 15.42 6.52
CA CYS A 340 -15.22 14.97 5.18
C CYS A 340 -15.76 16.13 4.35
N HIS A 341 -15.66 16.02 3.03
CA HIS A 341 -16.14 17.02 2.10
C HIS A 341 -17.12 16.46 1.08
N GLY A 342 -17.87 17.36 0.45
CA GLY A 342 -18.74 17.00 -0.66
C GLY A 342 -17.99 16.94 -2.00
N GLN A 343 -18.75 16.66 -3.05
CA GLN A 343 -18.27 16.71 -4.43
C GLN A 343 -17.73 18.11 -4.80
N PRO A 344 -16.66 18.18 -5.62
CA PRO A 344 -16.22 19.45 -6.19
C PRO A 344 -17.28 20.04 -7.12
N PRO A 345 -17.29 21.38 -7.34
CA PRO A 345 -18.15 22.00 -8.34
C PRO A 345 -17.83 21.43 -9.73
N GLY A 346 -18.87 21.05 -10.47
CA GLY A 346 -18.76 20.47 -11.83
C GLY A 346 -18.48 21.47 -12.94
#